data_AF-A0A924U3H0-F1
#
_entry.id   AF-A0A924U3H0-F1
#
_cell.length_a   1.000
_cell.length_b   1.000
_cell.length_c   1.000
_cell.angle_alpha   90.00
_cell.angle_beta   90.00
_cell.angle_gamma   90.00
#
_symmetry.space_group_name_H-M   'P 1'
#
loop_
_entity.id
_entity.type
_entity.pdbx_description
1 polymer ?
#
loop_
_entity_poly.entity_id
_entity_poly.type
_entity_poly.pdbx_seq_one_letter_code
_entity_poly.pdbx_strand_id
1 'polypeptide(L)'
;MSFFANRFVARIALVIAACASAMTTVACYWPAIAAWYTALPEPVRAALVTGFCTVSAGAIGAAIAFGGVRAANRSSLDRLSVQHQQDTAEAKLQRDFAREEKQEDRKGQIRREVYLNAIEKINAAVVAPGRLLERPITYRQNEDAPLQEFLTANAKVRLVCEAPALALSFETTSIVSEFYFRCLLLGVPIRERMIYV
;
A
#
# COMPACT_ATOMS: atom_id res chain seq x y z
N MET A 1 42.57 -19.74 4.90
CA MET A 1 42.94 -19.94 3.47
C MET A 1 43.62 -21.29 3.18
N SER A 2 44.15 -22.03 4.16
CA SER A 2 44.84 -23.32 3.96
C SER A 2 43.93 -24.51 3.58
N PHE A 3 42.64 -24.48 3.95
CA PHE A 3 41.70 -25.58 3.68
C PHE A 3 41.29 -25.71 2.20
N PHE A 4 41.23 -24.58 1.47
CA PHE A 4 40.89 -24.57 0.04
C PHE A 4 42.06 -25.04 -0.83
N ALA A 5 43.29 -24.64 -0.48
CA ALA A 5 44.50 -25.09 -1.17
C ALA A 5 44.64 -26.62 -1.12
N ASN A 6 44.36 -27.24 0.04
CA ASN A 6 44.54 -28.68 0.21
C ASN A 6 43.52 -29.51 -0.61
N ARG A 7 42.28 -29.02 -0.76
CA ARG A 7 41.28 -29.65 -1.64
C ARG A 7 41.55 -29.45 -3.12
N PHE A 8 42.16 -28.32 -3.49
CA PHE A 8 42.56 -28.06 -4.86
C PHE A 8 43.71 -28.98 -5.28
N VAL A 9 44.74 -29.13 -4.44
CA VAL A 9 45.86 -30.04 -4.65
C VAL A 9 45.40 -31.50 -4.71
N ALA A 10 44.50 -31.92 -3.81
CA ALA A 10 43.93 -33.27 -3.82
C ALA A 10 43.11 -33.56 -5.10
N ARG A 11 42.38 -32.57 -5.62
CA ARG A 11 41.63 -32.71 -6.88
C ARG A 11 42.55 -32.77 -8.09
N ILE A 12 43.62 -32.00 -8.11
CA ILE A 12 44.65 -32.06 -9.17
C ILE A 12 45.31 -33.44 -9.17
N ALA A 13 45.71 -33.96 -8.00
CA ALA A 13 46.30 -35.29 -7.88
C ALA A 13 45.36 -36.40 -8.36
N LEU A 14 44.05 -36.28 -8.06
CA LEU A 14 43.05 -37.25 -8.48
C LEU A 14 42.76 -37.18 -9.99
N VAL A 15 42.80 -35.99 -10.59
CA VAL A 15 42.69 -35.82 -12.05
C VAL A 15 43.92 -36.38 -12.77
N ILE A 16 45.13 -36.16 -12.23
CA ILE A 16 46.37 -36.74 -12.77
C ILE A 16 46.33 -38.27 -12.69
N ALA A 17 45.89 -38.83 -11.56
CA ALA A 17 45.75 -40.28 -11.39
C ALA A 17 44.69 -40.88 -12.34
N ALA A 18 43.57 -40.18 -12.56
CA ALA A 18 42.53 -40.59 -13.50
C ALA A 18 42.99 -40.48 -14.97
N CYS A 19 43.83 -39.48 -15.29
CA CYS A 19 44.43 -39.37 -16.62
C CYS A 19 45.44 -40.49 -16.87
N ALA A 20 46.26 -40.84 -15.87
CA ALA A 20 47.19 -41.96 -15.94
C ALA A 20 46.46 -43.30 -16.13
N SER A 21 45.32 -43.52 -15.45
CA SER A 21 44.51 -44.73 -15.62
C SER A 21 43.72 -44.76 -16.95
N ALA A 22 43.34 -43.60 -17.49
CA ALA A 22 42.77 -43.49 -18.83
C ALA A 22 43.81 -43.81 -19.92
N MET A 23 45.06 -43.36 -19.75
CA MET A 23 46.13 -43.68 -20.71
C MET A 23 46.51 -45.16 -20.69
N THR A 24 46.47 -45.83 -19.53
CA THR A 24 46.72 -47.28 -19.45
C THR A 24 45.58 -48.10 -20.04
N THR A 25 44.33 -47.68 -19.87
CA THR A 25 43.17 -48.35 -20.49
C THR A 25 43.12 -48.15 -22.01
N VAL A 26 43.43 -46.96 -22.51
CA VAL A 26 43.56 -46.69 -23.96
C VAL A 26 44.69 -47.52 -24.58
N ALA A 27 45.81 -47.71 -23.86
CA ALA A 27 46.91 -48.56 -24.32
C ALA A 27 46.53 -50.04 -24.44
N CYS A 28 45.63 -50.54 -23.58
CA CYS A 28 45.15 -51.92 -23.64
C CYS A 28 44.12 -52.14 -24.77
N TYR A 29 43.24 -51.17 -25.03
CA TYR A 29 42.17 -51.35 -26.03
C TYR A 29 42.59 -50.93 -27.45
N TRP A 30 43.54 -50.01 -27.61
CA TRP A 30 43.97 -49.48 -28.91
C TRP A 30 45.50 -49.50 -29.04
N PRO A 31 46.11 -50.69 -29.21
CA PRO A 31 47.57 -50.85 -29.24
C PRO A 31 48.24 -50.10 -30.39
N ALA A 32 47.54 -49.89 -31.50
CA ALA A 32 48.03 -49.11 -32.64
C ALA A 32 48.28 -47.63 -32.30
N ILE A 33 47.43 -47.03 -31.46
CA ILE A 33 47.62 -45.65 -30.98
C ILE A 33 48.73 -45.59 -29.93
N ALA A 34 48.83 -46.62 -29.08
CA ALA A 34 49.88 -46.68 -28.07
C ALA A 34 51.27 -46.75 -28.71
N ALA A 35 51.43 -47.57 -29.77
CA ALA A 35 52.66 -47.69 -30.54
C ALA A 35 53.02 -46.39 -31.29
N TRP A 36 52.03 -45.71 -31.86
CA TRP A 36 52.23 -44.41 -32.51
C TRP A 36 52.65 -43.33 -31.50
N TYR A 37 52.07 -43.34 -30.30
CA TYR A 37 52.37 -42.38 -29.25
C TYR A 37 53.76 -42.59 -28.63
N THR A 38 54.21 -43.84 -28.43
CA THR A 38 55.56 -44.12 -27.93
C THR A 38 56.67 -43.83 -28.93
N ALA A 39 56.35 -43.80 -30.23
CA ALA A 39 57.27 -43.43 -31.31
C ALA A 39 57.55 -41.92 -31.42
N LEU A 40 56.79 -41.07 -30.70
CA LEU A 40 57.00 -39.63 -30.72
C LEU A 40 58.16 -39.21 -29.79
N PRO A 41 58.92 -38.15 -30.15
CA PRO A 41 59.91 -37.55 -29.26
C PRO A 41 59.28 -37.11 -27.93
N GLU A 42 60.02 -37.33 -26.82
CA GLU A 42 59.67 -36.90 -25.44
C GLU A 42 58.95 -35.54 -25.34
N PRO A 43 59.46 -34.45 -25.95
CA PRO A 43 58.81 -33.13 -25.82
C PRO A 43 57.42 -33.06 -26.48
N VAL A 44 57.19 -33.84 -27.55
CA VAL A 44 55.91 -33.85 -28.28
C VAL A 44 54.84 -34.63 -27.51
N ARG A 45 55.23 -35.75 -26.86
CA ARG A 45 54.34 -36.48 -25.94
C ARG A 45 53.90 -35.63 -24.76
N ALA A 46 54.85 -34.94 -24.12
CA ALA A 46 54.56 -34.07 -22.99
C ALA A 46 53.59 -32.94 -23.38
N ALA A 47 53.76 -32.34 -24.56
CA ALA A 47 52.86 -31.31 -25.09
C ALA A 47 51.44 -31.84 -25.38
N LEU A 48 51.30 -33.06 -25.91
CA LEU A 48 49.99 -33.66 -26.19
C LEU A 48 49.19 -33.98 -24.91
N VAL A 49 49.87 -34.53 -23.89
CA VAL A 49 49.22 -34.85 -22.61
C VAL A 49 48.82 -33.57 -21.87
N THR A 50 49.71 -32.58 -21.83
CA THR A 50 49.40 -31.28 -21.22
C THR A 50 48.28 -30.55 -21.96
N GLY A 51 48.25 -30.61 -23.30
CA GLY A 51 47.14 -30.09 -24.11
C GLY A 51 45.80 -30.76 -23.81
N PHE A 52 45.77 -32.10 -23.72
CA PHE A 52 44.54 -32.82 -23.39
C PHE A 52 44.04 -32.55 -21.96
N CYS A 53 44.96 -32.49 -20.99
CA CYS A 53 44.63 -32.17 -19.60
C CYS A 53 44.09 -30.73 -19.45
N THR A 54 44.63 -29.76 -20.18
CA THR A 54 44.17 -28.36 -20.10
C THR A 54 42.80 -28.17 -20.73
N VAL A 55 42.51 -28.80 -21.87
CA VAL A 55 41.20 -28.73 -22.53
C VAL A 55 40.12 -29.42 -21.69
N SER A 56 40.40 -30.60 -21.13
CA SER A 56 39.45 -31.32 -20.28
C SER A 56 39.20 -30.59 -18.95
N ALA A 57 40.24 -30.04 -18.31
CA ALA A 57 40.09 -29.20 -17.12
C ALA A 57 39.30 -27.92 -17.42
N GLY A 58 39.53 -27.30 -18.58
CA GLY A 58 38.78 -26.13 -19.05
C GLY A 58 37.29 -26.42 -19.26
N ALA A 59 36.97 -27.56 -19.89
CA ALA A 59 35.58 -27.99 -20.10
C ALA A 59 34.85 -28.28 -18.78
N ILE A 60 35.51 -28.96 -17.83
CA ILE A 60 34.96 -29.22 -16.49
C ILE A 60 34.76 -27.90 -15.73
N GLY A 61 35.74 -26.99 -15.80
CA GLY A 61 35.64 -25.65 -15.20
C GLY A 61 34.45 -24.85 -15.75
N ALA A 62 34.26 -24.85 -17.06
CA ALA A 62 33.15 -24.17 -17.72
C ALA A 62 31.78 -24.78 -17.30
N ALA A 63 31.69 -26.11 -17.19
CA ALA A 63 30.46 -26.78 -16.76
C ALA A 63 30.08 -26.43 -15.31
N ILE A 64 31.06 -26.40 -14.40
CA ILE A 64 30.85 -26.01 -13.00
C ILE A 64 30.45 -24.54 -12.91
N ALA A 65 31.12 -23.65 -13.66
CA ALA A 65 30.80 -22.24 -13.69
C ALA A 65 29.37 -22.00 -14.21
N PHE A 66 28.97 -22.65 -15.30
CA PHE A 66 27.61 -22.55 -15.84
C PHE A 66 26.55 -23.07 -14.86
N GLY A 67 26.81 -24.20 -14.20
CA GLY A 67 25.94 -24.75 -13.15
C GLY A 67 25.81 -23.82 -11.95
N GLY A 68 26.91 -23.22 -11.51
CA GLY A 68 26.93 -22.25 -10.41
C GLY A 68 26.12 -20.98 -10.72
N VAL A 69 26.31 -20.40 -11.92
CA VAL A 69 25.54 -19.22 -12.36
C VAL A 69 24.05 -19.55 -12.47
N ARG A 70 23.69 -20.72 -13.02
CA ARG A 70 22.29 -21.14 -13.13
C ARG A 70 21.62 -21.34 -11.77
N ALA A 71 22.33 -21.97 -10.82
CA ALA A 71 21.82 -22.17 -9.47
C ALA A 71 21.67 -20.85 -8.71
N ALA A 72 22.65 -19.95 -8.81
CA ALA A 72 22.60 -18.62 -8.21
C ALA A 72 21.45 -17.77 -8.79
N ASN A 73 21.28 -17.76 -10.12
CA ASN A 73 20.18 -17.04 -10.77
C ASN A 73 18.82 -17.59 -10.37
N ARG A 74 18.67 -18.92 -10.26
CA ARG A 74 17.40 -19.53 -9.82
C ARG A 74 17.07 -19.13 -8.39
N SER A 75 18.04 -19.17 -7.47
CA SER A 75 17.84 -18.78 -6.08
C SER A 75 17.50 -17.28 -5.93
N SER A 76 18.16 -16.42 -6.70
CA SER A 76 17.87 -14.98 -6.70
C SER A 76 16.47 -14.69 -7.24
N LEU A 77 16.06 -15.34 -8.33
CA LEU A 77 14.71 -15.19 -8.87
C LEU A 77 13.63 -15.65 -7.88
N ASP A 78 13.88 -16.75 -7.17
CA ASP A 78 12.93 -17.27 -6.19
C ASP A 78 12.74 -16.27 -5.04
N ARG A 79 13.85 -15.72 -4.51
CA ARG A 79 13.82 -14.66 -3.49
C ARG A 79 13.11 -13.40 -3.98
N LEU A 80 13.37 -12.99 -5.22
CA LEU A 80 12.73 -11.81 -5.81
C LEU A 80 11.22 -12.02 -5.95
N SER A 81 10.79 -13.24 -6.31
CA SER A 81 9.36 -13.54 -6.46
C SER A 81 8.62 -13.51 -5.13
N VAL A 82 9.25 -14.04 -4.05
CA VAL A 82 8.71 -13.99 -2.70
C VAL A 82 8.64 -12.53 -2.20
N GLN A 83 9.70 -11.74 -2.42
CA GLN A 83 9.70 -10.33 -2.05
C GLN A 83 8.60 -9.56 -2.80
N HIS A 84 8.46 -9.79 -4.11
CA HIS A 84 7.43 -9.11 -4.89
C HIS A 84 6.01 -9.49 -4.44
N GLN A 85 5.79 -10.74 -4.00
CA GLN A 85 4.53 -11.16 -3.40
C GLN A 85 4.26 -10.44 -2.08
N GLN A 86 5.26 -10.34 -1.21
CA GLN A 86 5.17 -9.60 0.05
C GLN A 86 4.86 -8.12 -0.19
N ASP A 87 5.62 -7.45 -1.07
CA ASP A 87 5.40 -6.05 -1.42
C ASP A 87 3.99 -5.82 -1.97
N THR A 88 3.48 -6.73 -2.80
CA THR A 88 2.10 -6.61 -3.30
C THR A 88 1.03 -6.82 -2.23
N ALA A 89 1.28 -7.68 -1.25
CA ALA A 89 0.37 -7.90 -0.13
C ALA A 89 0.35 -6.67 0.79
N GLU A 90 1.52 -6.13 1.13
CA GLU A 90 1.65 -4.91 1.94
C GLU A 90 1.05 -3.70 1.23
N ALA A 91 1.29 -3.53 -0.07
CA ALA A 91 0.70 -2.46 -0.86
C ALA A 91 -0.84 -2.56 -0.92
N LYS A 92 -1.41 -3.76 -0.94
CA LYS A 92 -2.88 -3.93 -0.86
C LYS A 92 -3.41 -3.50 0.50
N LEU A 93 -2.79 -3.98 1.59
CA LEU A 93 -3.17 -3.57 2.95
C LEU A 93 -3.11 -2.05 3.13
N GLN A 94 -2.04 -1.42 2.67
CA GLN A 94 -1.90 0.05 2.72
C GLN A 94 -3.00 0.77 1.93
N ARG A 95 -3.39 0.24 0.76
CA ARG A 95 -4.48 0.83 -0.04
C ARG A 95 -5.83 0.68 0.64
N ASP A 96 -6.07 -0.45 1.30
CA ASP A 96 -7.31 -0.71 2.02
C ASP A 96 -7.42 0.22 3.24
N PHE A 97 -6.37 0.33 4.05
CA PHE A 97 -6.32 1.29 5.17
C PHE A 97 -6.50 2.74 4.70
N ALA A 98 -5.77 3.17 3.65
CA ALA A 98 -5.90 4.52 3.12
C ALA A 98 -7.29 4.79 2.53
N ARG A 99 -8.00 3.76 2.07
CA ARG A 99 -9.38 3.90 1.59
C ARG A 99 -10.34 4.10 2.76
N GLU A 100 -10.18 3.34 3.83
CA GLU A 100 -10.98 3.48 5.05
C GLU A 100 -10.77 4.86 5.69
N GLU A 101 -9.52 5.29 5.87
CA GLU A 101 -9.19 6.61 6.42
C GLU A 101 -9.82 7.74 5.59
N LYS A 102 -9.69 7.68 4.25
CA LYS A 102 -10.32 8.66 3.36
C LYS A 102 -11.85 8.66 3.44
N GLN A 103 -12.47 7.52 3.71
CA GLN A 103 -13.92 7.46 3.88
C GLN A 103 -14.34 8.10 5.20
N GLU A 104 -13.62 7.83 6.29
CA GLU A 104 -13.87 8.45 7.59
C GLU A 104 -13.62 9.96 7.54
N ASP A 105 -12.55 10.42 6.89
CA ASP A 105 -12.28 11.84 6.70
C ASP A 105 -13.39 12.55 5.93
N ARG A 106 -13.90 11.93 4.84
CA ARG A 106 -15.03 12.47 4.08
C ARG A 106 -16.29 12.56 4.93
N LYS A 107 -16.60 11.55 5.74
CA LYS A 107 -17.73 11.59 6.67
C LYS A 107 -17.54 12.71 7.69
N GLY A 108 -16.33 12.85 8.23
CA GLY A 108 -15.97 13.91 9.18
C GLY A 108 -16.14 15.30 8.57
N GLN A 109 -15.71 15.50 7.32
CA GLN A 109 -15.89 16.76 6.61
C GLN A 109 -17.37 17.10 6.41
N ILE A 110 -18.18 16.15 5.92
CA ILE A 110 -19.63 16.35 5.73
C ILE A 110 -20.30 16.70 7.07
N ARG A 111 -19.95 16.00 8.15
CA ARG A 111 -20.47 16.30 9.50
C ARG A 111 -20.15 17.73 9.93
N ARG A 112 -18.90 18.18 9.73
CA ARG A 112 -18.49 19.55 10.08
C ARG A 112 -19.28 20.60 9.30
N GLU A 113 -19.43 20.42 7.99
CA GLU A 113 -20.18 21.35 7.13
C GLU A 113 -21.66 21.43 7.54
N VAL A 114 -22.29 20.28 7.79
CA VAL A 114 -23.70 20.20 8.21
C VAL A 114 -23.90 20.81 9.59
N TYR A 115 -23.01 20.53 10.54
CA TYR A 115 -23.10 21.07 11.92
C TYR A 115 -22.87 22.58 11.95
N LEU A 116 -21.88 23.10 11.22
CA LEU A 116 -21.64 24.54 11.14
C LEU A 116 -22.84 25.27 10.54
N ASN A 117 -23.40 24.76 9.44
CA ASN A 117 -24.60 25.34 8.84
C ASN A 117 -25.79 25.32 9.82
N ALA A 118 -25.99 24.22 10.54
CA ALA A 118 -27.06 24.14 11.54
C ALA A 118 -26.89 25.14 12.68
N ILE A 119 -25.66 25.35 13.17
CA ILE A 119 -25.35 26.36 14.20
C ILE A 119 -25.68 27.77 13.70
N GLU A 120 -25.31 28.11 12.47
CA GLU A 120 -25.64 29.40 11.86
C GLU A 120 -27.15 29.62 11.77
N LYS A 121 -27.91 28.58 11.37
CA LYS A 121 -29.37 28.65 11.27
C LYS A 121 -30.06 28.67 12.64
N ILE A 122 -29.52 28.00 13.65
CA ILE A 122 -29.98 28.12 15.05
C ILE A 122 -29.84 29.57 15.52
N ASN A 123 -28.67 30.17 15.33
CA ASN A 123 -28.43 31.56 15.72
C ASN A 123 -29.37 32.51 14.98
N ALA A 124 -29.59 32.30 13.68
CA ALA A 124 -30.54 33.08 12.91
C ALA A 124 -31.98 32.96 13.44
N ALA A 125 -32.42 31.75 13.81
CA ALA A 125 -33.74 31.51 14.39
C ALA A 125 -33.88 32.14 15.78
N VAL A 126 -32.86 32.08 16.64
CA VAL A 126 -32.91 32.69 17.99
C VAL A 126 -32.89 34.22 17.93
N VAL A 127 -32.16 34.81 16.99
CA VAL A 127 -32.07 36.28 16.83
C VAL A 127 -33.29 36.86 16.11
N ALA A 128 -33.94 36.09 15.23
CA ALA A 128 -35.06 36.56 14.42
C ALA A 128 -36.21 37.20 15.23
N PRO A 129 -36.66 36.64 16.37
CA PRO A 129 -37.66 37.28 17.20
C PRO A 129 -37.22 38.64 17.78
N GLY A 130 -35.94 38.82 18.09
CA GLY A 130 -35.41 40.11 18.55
C GLY A 130 -35.50 41.21 17.49
N ARG A 131 -35.47 40.84 16.21
CA ARG A 131 -35.59 41.75 15.07
C ARG A 131 -37.04 41.98 14.61
N LEU A 132 -38.02 41.42 15.31
CA LEU A 132 -39.44 41.57 14.95
C LEU A 132 -39.89 43.04 14.97
N LEU A 133 -39.34 43.86 15.87
CA LEU A 133 -39.70 45.27 16.02
C LEU A 133 -39.16 46.15 14.88
N GLU A 134 -38.03 45.77 14.27
CA GLU A 134 -37.38 46.52 13.20
C GLU A 134 -37.93 46.15 11.81
N ARG A 135 -38.69 45.05 11.69
CA ARG A 135 -39.18 44.55 10.40
C ARG A 135 -40.52 45.22 10.01
N PRO A 136 -40.66 45.68 8.74
CA PRO A 136 -41.91 46.27 8.26
C PRO A 136 -43.04 45.22 8.19
N ILE A 137 -44.23 45.60 8.67
CA ILE A 137 -45.42 44.72 8.85
C ILE A 137 -45.97 44.18 7.52
N THR A 138 -45.60 44.76 6.39
CA THR A 138 -46.01 44.35 5.05
C THR A 138 -45.60 42.92 4.68
N TYR A 139 -44.63 42.31 5.37
CA TYR A 139 -44.07 40.98 5.07
C TYR A 139 -44.57 39.85 5.98
N ARG A 140 -45.86 39.85 6.35
CA ARG A 140 -46.45 38.80 7.22
C ARG A 140 -46.29 37.36 6.67
N GLN A 141 -46.14 37.19 5.36
CA GLN A 141 -46.03 35.89 4.69
C GLN A 141 -44.69 35.16 4.92
N ASN A 142 -43.63 35.83 5.41
CA ASN A 142 -42.30 35.26 5.57
C ASN A 142 -41.76 35.30 7.02
N GLU A 143 -42.63 35.51 8.02
CA GLU A 143 -42.21 35.58 9.43
C GLU A 143 -41.70 34.23 9.96
N ASP A 144 -42.13 33.11 9.36
CA ASP A 144 -41.71 31.76 9.74
C ASP A 144 -40.45 31.26 9.03
N ALA A 145 -39.95 32.00 8.03
CA ALA A 145 -38.81 31.57 7.22
C ALA A 145 -37.55 31.22 8.05
N PRO A 146 -37.15 32.00 9.10
CA PRO A 146 -36.00 31.66 9.93
C PRO A 146 -36.16 30.34 10.69
N LEU A 147 -37.36 30.06 11.20
CA LEU A 147 -37.66 28.80 11.89
C LEU A 147 -37.66 27.64 10.89
N GLN A 148 -38.26 27.82 9.72
CA GLN A 148 -38.28 26.81 8.67
C GLN A 148 -36.86 26.47 8.20
N GLU A 149 -36.01 27.47 7.96
CA GLU A 149 -34.60 27.26 7.60
C GLU A 149 -33.84 26.48 8.69
N PHE A 150 -34.07 26.80 9.96
CA PHE A 150 -33.52 26.04 11.09
C PHE A 150 -34.00 24.58 11.08
N LEU A 151 -35.30 24.33 10.97
CA LEU A 151 -35.86 22.97 10.97
C LEU A 151 -35.29 22.14 9.80
N THR A 152 -35.12 22.78 8.65
CA THR A 152 -34.54 22.14 7.45
C THR A 152 -33.06 21.81 7.66
N ALA A 153 -32.29 22.73 8.25
CA ALA A 153 -30.89 22.50 8.57
C ALA A 153 -30.72 21.41 9.64
N ASN A 154 -31.58 21.41 10.67
CA ASN A 154 -31.54 20.42 11.73
C ASN A 154 -32.01 19.03 11.24
N ALA A 155 -32.92 18.96 10.27
CA ALA A 155 -33.25 17.70 9.60
C ALA A 155 -32.04 17.10 8.88
N LYS A 156 -31.16 17.92 8.29
CA LYS A 156 -29.90 17.45 7.68
C LYS A 156 -28.93 16.93 8.74
N VAL A 157 -28.85 17.57 9.90
CA VAL A 157 -28.05 17.09 11.06
C VAL A 157 -28.48 15.67 11.43
N ARG A 158 -29.79 15.42 11.53
CA ARG A 158 -30.36 14.11 11.88
C ARG A 158 -29.97 12.98 10.92
N LEU A 159 -29.74 13.29 9.65
CA LEU A 159 -29.36 12.30 8.65
C LEU A 159 -27.90 11.86 8.76
N VAL A 160 -27.04 12.71 9.32
CA VAL A 160 -25.57 12.53 9.32
C VAL A 160 -25.03 12.23 10.72
N CYS A 161 -25.76 12.59 11.78
CA CYS A 161 -25.32 12.48 13.15
C CYS A 161 -25.39 11.04 13.71
N GLU A 162 -24.57 10.78 14.72
CA GLU A 162 -24.60 9.53 15.49
C GLU A 162 -25.78 9.50 16.47
N ALA A 163 -26.13 8.31 16.98
CA ALA A 163 -27.26 8.11 17.90
C ALA A 163 -27.35 9.10 19.09
N PRO A 164 -26.26 9.44 19.82
CA PRO A 164 -26.36 10.41 20.91
C PRO A 164 -26.63 11.84 20.42
N ALA A 165 -26.03 12.24 19.30
CA ALA A 165 -26.24 13.56 18.70
C ALA A 165 -27.65 13.69 18.09
N LEU A 166 -28.24 12.57 17.66
CA LEU A 166 -29.62 12.53 17.18
C LEU A 166 -30.60 12.91 18.28
N ALA A 167 -30.47 12.35 19.49
CA ALA A 167 -31.31 12.69 20.63
C ALA A 167 -31.22 14.18 20.98
N LEU A 168 -29.99 14.72 21.03
CA LEU A 168 -29.73 16.14 21.28
C LEU A 168 -30.36 17.04 20.21
N SER A 169 -30.39 16.60 18.94
CA SER A 169 -31.01 17.36 17.86
C SER A 169 -32.53 17.52 18.03
N PHE A 170 -33.20 16.50 18.58
CA PHE A 170 -34.63 16.55 18.87
C PHE A 170 -34.92 17.51 20.02
N GLU A 171 -34.15 17.42 21.11
CA GLU A 171 -34.27 18.33 22.25
C GLU A 171 -34.02 19.79 21.84
N THR A 172 -32.97 20.04 21.07
CA THR A 172 -32.66 21.38 20.54
C THR A 172 -33.79 21.91 19.67
N THR A 173 -34.41 21.06 18.85
CA THR A 173 -35.58 21.46 18.04
C THR A 173 -36.73 21.91 18.92
N SER A 174 -37.01 21.14 19.98
CA SER A 174 -38.10 21.43 20.90
C SER A 174 -37.88 22.79 21.58
N ILE A 175 -36.69 23.00 22.15
CA ILE A 175 -36.33 24.23 22.87
C ILE A 175 -36.36 25.45 21.95
N VAL A 176 -35.74 25.37 20.77
CA VAL A 176 -35.68 26.50 19.84
C VAL A 176 -37.06 26.84 19.29
N SER A 177 -37.88 25.83 18.95
CA SER A 177 -39.24 26.07 18.45
C SER A 177 -40.12 26.68 19.54
N GLU A 178 -40.05 26.16 20.77
CA GLU A 178 -40.79 26.71 21.90
C GLU A 178 -40.41 28.16 22.19
N PHE A 179 -39.10 28.46 22.22
CA PHE A 179 -38.61 29.82 22.39
C PHE A 179 -39.12 30.74 21.26
N TYR A 180 -39.00 30.31 20.01
CA TYR A 180 -39.41 31.08 18.84
C TYR A 180 -40.90 31.44 18.89
N PHE A 181 -41.76 30.46 19.16
CA PHE A 181 -43.20 30.67 19.25
C PHE A 181 -43.60 31.54 20.43
N ARG A 182 -42.99 31.35 21.61
CA ARG A 182 -43.24 32.21 22.77
C ARG A 182 -42.88 33.67 22.48
N CYS A 183 -41.74 33.90 21.83
CA CYS A 183 -41.32 35.25 21.44
C CYS A 183 -42.23 35.88 20.38
N LEU A 184 -42.71 35.10 19.40
CA LEU A 184 -43.69 35.59 18.42
C LEU A 184 -45.02 35.97 19.09
N LEU A 185 -45.55 35.11 19.96
CA LEU A 185 -46.81 35.36 20.68
C LEU A 185 -46.78 36.64 21.50
N LEU A 186 -45.61 37.01 22.06
CA LEU A 186 -45.43 38.25 22.81
C LEU A 186 -45.07 39.44 21.91
N GLY A 187 -44.23 39.23 20.89
CA GLY A 187 -43.67 40.29 20.06
C GLY A 187 -44.66 40.85 19.03
N VAL A 188 -45.47 40.00 18.40
CA VAL A 188 -46.48 40.41 17.40
C VAL A 188 -47.49 41.41 17.97
N PRO A 189 -48.16 41.17 19.11
CA PRO A 189 -49.14 42.12 19.63
C PRO A 189 -48.50 43.45 20.10
N ILE A 190 -47.26 43.42 20.58
CA ILE A 190 -46.51 44.62 20.96
C ILE A 190 -46.19 45.46 19.71
N ARG A 191 -45.73 44.80 18.64
CA ARG A 191 -45.47 45.45 17.35
C ARG A 191 -46.74 46.07 16.77
N GLU A 192 -47.85 45.34 16.80
CA GLU A 192 -49.15 45.83 16.31
C GLU A 192 -49.63 47.07 17.08
N ARG A 193 -49.45 47.11 18.40
CA ARG A 193 -49.83 48.26 19.24
C ARG A 193 -48.97 49.50 19.04
N MET A 194 -47.68 49.35 18.71
CA MET A 194 -46.79 50.50 18.44
C MET A 194 -47.14 51.28 17.17
N ILE A 195 -47.94 50.72 16.27
CA ILE A 195 -48.31 51.35 14.99
C ILE A 195 -49.56 52.24 15.13
N TYR A 196 -50.39 51.99 16.15
CA TYR A 196 -51.62 52.74 16.41
C TYR A 196 -51.43 53.93 17.39
N VAL A 197 -50.18 54.28 17.71
CA VAL A 197 -49.77 55.47 18.47
C VAL A 197 -49.05 56.42 17.54
#